data_AF-A0A1G0XBI4-F1
#
_entry.id   AF-A0A1G0XBI4-F1
#
_cell.length_a   1.000
_cell.length_b   1.000
_cell.length_c   1.000
_cell.angle_alpha   90.00
_cell.angle_beta   90.00
_cell.angle_gamma   90.00
#
_symmetry.space_group_name_H-M   'P 1'
#
loop_
_entity.id
_entity.type
_entity.pdbx_description
1 polymer ?
#
loop_
_entity_poly.entity_id
_entity_poly.type
_entity_poly.pdbx_seq_one_letter_code
_entity_poly.pdbx_strand_id
1 'polypeptide(L)'
;MKKLLFALSVVTLMSINVYSQGKILSKEEANELFGTVLVSKEMPASSLKAFVGQSSKVIMFNIINNDVYILDDSRKVLLPSGFSVSSSEVFHVYSTSIVQELLDNGNTPVTYIEQRKEVLTITNGNFTLEYALICPPFCN
;
A
#
# COMPACT_ATOMS: atom_id res chain seq x y z
N MET A 1 -20.65 -57.34 -4.30
CA MET A 1 -19.16 -57.24 -4.26
C MET A 1 -18.75 -56.59 -5.58
N LYS A 2 -18.08 -55.44 -5.70
CA LYS A 2 -17.20 -54.62 -4.85
C LYS A 2 -17.48 -53.13 -5.14
N LYS A 3 -17.33 -52.31 -4.10
CA LYS A 3 -17.11 -50.85 -4.17
C LYS A 3 -15.69 -50.57 -4.71
N LEU A 4 -15.50 -49.48 -5.47
CA LEU A 4 -14.37 -48.52 -5.48
C LEU A 4 -14.48 -47.68 -6.78
N LEU A 5 -14.90 -46.41 -6.72
CA LEU A 5 -14.08 -45.20 -6.53
C LEU A 5 -13.04 -44.97 -7.63
N PHE A 6 -13.13 -43.84 -8.33
CA PHE A 6 -12.07 -42.83 -8.50
C PHE A 6 -12.68 -41.62 -9.25
N ALA A 7 -13.27 -40.69 -8.51
CA ALA A 7 -12.65 -39.42 -8.12
C ALA A 7 -12.52 -38.44 -9.31
N LEU A 8 -13.52 -37.56 -9.40
CA LEU A 8 -13.59 -36.39 -10.27
C LEU A 8 -12.48 -35.41 -9.84
N SER A 9 -11.31 -35.48 -10.49
CA SER A 9 -10.23 -34.52 -10.26
C SER A 9 -10.51 -33.25 -11.08
N VAL A 10 -11.38 -32.38 -10.55
CA VAL A 10 -11.41 -30.97 -10.96
C VAL A 10 -10.33 -30.28 -10.14
N VAL A 11 -9.11 -30.26 -10.67
CA VAL A 11 -8.05 -29.37 -10.19
C VAL A 11 -8.52 -27.96 -10.54
N THR A 12 -9.19 -27.30 -9.60
CA THR A 12 -9.42 -25.86 -9.66
C THR A 12 -8.04 -25.22 -9.60
N LEU A 13 -7.60 -24.71 -10.75
CA LEU A 13 -6.55 -23.71 -10.86
C LEU A 13 -7.00 -22.51 -10.03
N MET A 14 -6.69 -22.49 -8.73
CA MET A 14 -6.61 -21.24 -8.01
C MET A 14 -5.46 -20.48 -8.65
N SER A 15 -5.81 -19.57 -9.55
CA SER A 15 -4.95 -18.48 -9.95
C SER A 15 -4.49 -17.81 -8.67
N ILE A 16 -3.26 -18.10 -8.26
CA ILE A 16 -2.54 -17.27 -7.30
C ILE A 16 -2.43 -15.91 -7.98
N ASN A 17 -3.39 -15.03 -7.72
CA ASN A 17 -3.20 -13.61 -7.93
C ASN A 17 -1.99 -13.28 -7.08
N VAL A 18 -0.82 -13.14 -7.71
CA VAL A 18 0.35 -12.57 -7.06
C VAL A 18 -0.13 -11.20 -6.61
N TYR A 19 -0.43 -11.08 -5.32
CA TYR A 19 -1.13 -9.93 -4.76
C TYR A 19 -0.41 -8.68 -5.24
N SER A 20 -1.13 -7.80 -5.93
CA SER A 20 -0.76 -6.40 -6.02
C SER A 20 -0.36 -5.94 -4.63
N GLN A 21 0.75 -5.20 -4.51
CA GLN A 21 1.33 -4.85 -3.22
C GLN A 21 0.35 -3.96 -2.46
N GLY A 22 -0.23 -4.49 -1.39
CA GLY A 22 -1.23 -3.84 -0.57
C GLY A 22 -2.63 -4.48 -0.61
N LYS A 23 -3.37 -4.33 0.50
CA LYS A 23 -4.75 -4.74 0.70
C LYS A 23 -5.53 -3.61 1.37
N ILE A 24 -6.70 -3.30 0.82
CA ILE A 24 -7.65 -2.33 1.39
C ILE A 24 -8.50 -3.04 2.46
N LEU A 25 -8.59 -2.40 3.62
CA LEU A 25 -9.33 -2.84 4.79
C LEU A 25 -10.35 -1.76 5.19
N SER A 26 -11.33 -2.14 6.00
CA SER A 26 -12.06 -1.12 6.77
C SER A 26 -11.15 -0.49 7.82
N LYS A 27 -11.46 0.74 8.23
CA LYS A 27 -10.73 1.43 9.29
C LYS A 27 -10.78 0.66 10.62
N GLU A 28 -11.92 0.04 10.91
CA GLU A 28 -12.13 -0.79 12.09
C GLU A 28 -11.20 -2.02 12.05
N GLU A 29 -11.20 -2.77 10.94
CA GLU A 29 -10.33 -3.94 10.75
C GLU A 29 -8.84 -3.55 10.86
N ALA A 30 -8.44 -2.42 10.28
CA ALA A 30 -7.06 -1.93 10.39
C ALA A 30 -6.66 -1.57 11.83
N ASN A 31 -7.59 -1.01 12.63
CA ASN A 31 -7.34 -0.73 14.03
C ASN A 31 -7.19 -2.01 14.87
N GLU A 32 -7.98 -3.03 14.57
CA GLU A 32 -7.89 -4.34 15.22
C GLU A 32 -6.57 -5.05 14.90
N LEU A 33 -6.13 -5.00 13.64
CA LEU A 33 -4.93 -5.69 13.17
C LEU A 33 -3.63 -4.96 13.54
N PHE A 34 -3.60 -3.64 13.45
CA PHE A 34 -2.35 -2.86 13.53
C PHE A 34 -2.30 -1.87 14.69
N GLY A 35 -3.37 -1.80 15.50
CA GLY A 35 -3.51 -0.86 16.60
C GLY A 35 -3.80 0.56 16.13
N THR A 36 -3.80 1.51 17.06
CA THR A 36 -4.14 2.91 16.80
C THR A 36 -3.06 3.66 16.03
N VAL A 37 -3.45 4.72 15.34
CA VAL A 37 -2.56 5.66 14.66
C VAL A 37 -1.71 6.43 15.68
N LEU A 38 -0.39 6.49 15.43
CA LEU A 38 0.59 7.22 16.26
C LEU A 38 1.00 8.55 15.61
N VAL A 39 1.16 8.55 14.29
CA VAL A 39 1.41 9.75 13.48
C VAL A 39 0.42 9.75 12.32
N SER A 40 -0.13 10.92 11.99
CA SER A 40 -1.03 11.09 10.85
C SER A 40 -0.64 12.33 10.07
N LYS A 41 -0.48 12.18 8.75
CA LYS A 41 -0.07 13.25 7.84
C LYS A 41 -1.10 13.41 6.75
N GLU A 42 -1.76 14.55 6.76
CA GLU A 42 -2.75 14.92 5.76
C GLU A 42 -2.10 15.19 4.40
N MET A 43 -2.75 14.70 3.36
CA MET A 43 -2.41 14.97 1.96
C MET A 43 -3.71 15.11 1.16
N PRO A 44 -3.83 16.13 0.29
CA PRO A 44 -4.96 16.19 -0.64
C PRO A 44 -4.99 14.93 -1.52
N ALA A 45 -6.16 14.30 -1.65
CA ALA A 45 -6.33 13.11 -2.46
C ALA A 45 -5.95 13.35 -3.93
N SER A 46 -6.18 14.57 -4.44
CA SER A 46 -5.75 15.01 -5.76
C SER A 46 -4.23 15.04 -5.92
N SER A 47 -3.50 15.48 -4.89
CA SER A 47 -2.04 15.45 -4.88
C SER A 47 -1.52 14.02 -4.88
N LEU A 48 -2.08 13.13 -4.05
CA LEU A 48 -1.69 11.72 -4.04
C LEU A 48 -1.95 11.07 -5.40
N LYS A 49 -3.11 11.33 -6.02
CA LYS A 49 -3.45 10.86 -7.37
C LYS A 49 -2.43 11.34 -8.41
N ALA A 50 -1.96 12.58 -8.31
CA ALA A 50 -0.93 13.12 -9.20
C ALA A 50 0.44 12.42 -9.01
N PHE A 51 0.82 12.04 -7.78
CA PHE A 51 2.04 11.27 -7.52
C PHE A 51 1.91 9.82 -8.02
N VAL A 52 0.76 9.18 -7.80
CA VAL A 52 0.47 7.85 -8.34
C VAL A 52 0.58 7.83 -9.86
N GLY A 53 0.08 8.87 -10.55
CA GLY A 53 0.20 9.00 -12.00
C GLY A 53 1.61 9.25 -12.53
N GLN A 54 2.58 9.55 -11.66
CA GLN A 54 4.00 9.72 -12.03
C GLN A 54 4.81 8.43 -11.89
N SER A 55 4.26 7.40 -11.25
CA SER A 55 4.93 6.11 -11.09
C SER A 55 4.22 5.00 -11.88
N SER A 56 4.97 4.04 -12.41
CA SER A 56 4.40 3.07 -13.35
C SER A 56 3.66 1.91 -12.67
N LYS A 57 4.30 1.26 -11.69
CA LYS A 57 3.79 0.02 -11.06
C LYS A 57 3.58 0.14 -9.56
N VAL A 58 4.52 0.80 -8.89
CA VAL A 58 4.53 0.91 -7.43
C VAL A 58 4.89 2.31 -7.00
N ILE A 59 4.44 2.70 -5.83
CA ILE A 59 4.76 3.97 -5.21
C ILE A 59 5.19 3.70 -3.78
N MET A 60 6.20 4.42 -3.31
CA MET A 60 6.86 4.12 -2.04
C MET A 60 6.65 5.27 -1.05
N PHE A 61 6.37 4.94 0.21
CA PHE A 61 6.09 5.90 1.27
C PHE A 61 6.99 5.68 2.47
N ASN A 62 7.37 6.78 3.11
CA ASN A 62 7.97 6.77 4.44
C ASN A 62 7.62 8.05 5.18
N ILE A 63 7.71 8.04 6.51
CA ILE A 63 7.64 9.24 7.35
C ILE A 63 9.00 9.40 8.02
N ILE A 64 9.77 10.40 7.59
CA ILE A 64 11.11 10.67 8.10
C ILE A 64 11.07 12.03 8.79
N ASN A 65 11.52 12.09 10.05
CA ASN A 65 11.48 13.32 10.85
C ASN A 65 10.12 14.03 10.86
N ASN A 66 9.04 13.24 10.88
CA ASN A 66 7.66 13.73 10.85
C ASN A 66 7.21 14.36 9.52
N ASP A 67 7.95 14.14 8.42
CA ASP A 67 7.57 14.56 7.07
C ASP A 67 7.33 13.36 6.16
N VAL A 68 6.38 13.47 5.23
CA VAL A 68 6.05 12.41 4.28
C VAL A 68 7.03 12.46 3.11
N TYR A 69 7.63 11.30 2.84
CA TYR A 69 8.45 11.08 1.66
C TYR A 69 7.72 10.12 0.72
N ILE A 70 7.69 10.48 -0.56
CA ILE A 70 7.10 9.66 -1.62
C ILE A 70 8.14 9.46 -2.72
N LEU A 71 8.35 8.21 -3.11
CA LEU A 71 9.21 7.84 -4.24
C LEU A 71 8.41 7.13 -5.33
N ASP A 72 8.89 7.23 -6.56
CA ASP A 72 8.45 6.37 -7.65
C ASP A 72 9.08 4.96 -7.59
N ASP A 73 8.77 4.15 -8.59
CA ASP A 73 9.27 2.78 -8.75
C ASP A 73 10.79 2.70 -8.99
N SER A 74 11.44 3.80 -9.37
CA SER A 74 12.90 3.92 -9.49
C SER A 74 13.58 4.46 -8.22
N ARG A 75 12.83 4.60 -7.12
CA ARG A 75 13.25 5.27 -5.87
C ARG A 75 13.61 6.75 -6.07
N LYS A 76 13.17 7.38 -7.16
CA LYS A 76 13.34 8.83 -7.33
C LYS A 76 12.29 9.55 -6.50
N VAL A 77 12.75 10.58 -5.77
CA VAL A 77 11.89 11.36 -4.86
C VAL A 77 10.87 12.18 -5.66
N LEU A 78 9.60 11.94 -5.39
CA LEU A 78 8.47 12.75 -5.86
C LEU A 78 8.08 13.81 -4.82
N LEU A 79 8.21 13.48 -3.53
CA LEU A 79 7.96 14.37 -2.41
C LEU A 79 8.98 14.12 -1.28
N PRO A 80 9.57 15.17 -0.66
CA PRO A 80 9.58 16.55 -1.13
C PRO A 80 10.39 16.73 -2.42
N SER A 81 9.96 17.62 -3.31
CA SER A 81 10.64 17.84 -4.59
C SER A 81 12.06 18.36 -4.40
N GLY A 82 13.01 17.87 -5.20
CA GLY A 82 14.42 18.30 -5.16
C GLY A 82 15.27 17.64 -4.08
N PHE A 83 14.72 16.70 -3.31
CA PHE A 83 15.47 15.93 -2.31
C PHE A 83 16.01 14.63 -2.88
N SER A 84 16.99 14.07 -2.18
CA SER A 84 17.44 12.69 -2.36
C SER A 84 17.36 11.96 -1.03
N VAL A 85 17.19 10.64 -1.10
CA VAL A 85 17.16 9.77 0.07
C VAL A 85 18.28 8.75 -0.03
N SER A 86 18.76 8.25 1.11
CA SER A 86 19.76 7.19 1.12
C SER A 86 19.23 5.94 0.39
N SER A 87 20.10 5.23 -0.32
CA SER A 87 19.75 3.92 -0.90
C SER A 87 19.42 2.87 0.16
N SER A 88 19.91 3.06 1.39
CA SER A 88 19.61 2.20 2.54
C SER A 88 18.31 2.57 3.28
N GLU A 89 17.69 3.70 2.95
CA GLU A 89 16.47 4.14 3.61
C GLU A 89 15.30 3.22 3.22
N VAL A 90 14.56 2.72 4.22
CA VAL A 90 13.50 1.73 3.99
C VAL A 90 12.17 2.43 3.74
N PHE A 91 11.50 2.04 2.67
CA PHE A 91 10.19 2.57 2.29
C PHE A 91 9.15 1.44 2.21
N HIS A 92 7.89 1.81 2.43
CA HIS A 92 6.71 0.95 2.28
C HIS A 92 6.17 1.07 0.86
N VAL A 93 6.09 -0.06 0.17
CA VAL A 93 5.78 -0.14 -1.26
C VAL A 93 4.35 -0.64 -1.46
N TYR A 94 3.58 0.13 -2.25
CA TYR A 94 2.24 -0.24 -2.68
C TYR A 94 2.13 -0.23 -4.20
N SER A 95 1.28 -1.08 -4.75
CA SER A 95 0.89 -1.01 -6.16
C SER A 95 0.10 0.27 -6.42
N THR A 96 0.47 0.98 -7.49
CA THR A 96 -0.22 2.21 -7.91
C THR A 96 -1.71 1.99 -8.15
N SER A 97 -2.08 0.82 -8.70
CA SER A 97 -3.48 0.43 -8.90
C SER A 97 -4.29 0.33 -7.61
N ILE A 98 -3.69 -0.17 -6.52
CA ILE A 98 -4.37 -0.33 -5.23
C ILE A 98 -4.47 1.00 -4.49
N VAL A 99 -3.47 1.87 -4.61
CA VAL A 99 -3.58 3.25 -4.11
C VAL A 99 -4.70 4.00 -4.86
N GLN A 100 -4.81 3.81 -6.18
CA GLN A 100 -5.90 4.39 -6.95
C GLN A 100 -7.27 3.85 -6.52
N GLU A 101 -7.39 2.54 -6.32
CA GLU A 101 -8.61 1.89 -5.81
C GLU A 101 -9.00 2.41 -4.42
N LEU A 102 -8.04 2.61 -3.52
CA LEU A 102 -8.28 3.21 -2.20
C LEU A 102 -8.89 4.62 -2.34
N LEU A 103 -8.32 5.45 -3.21
CA LEU A 103 -8.79 6.82 -3.43
C LEU A 103 -10.19 6.85 -4.02
N ASP A 104 -10.49 5.95 -4.95
CA ASP A 104 -11.79 5.86 -5.60
C ASP A 104 -12.87 5.30 -4.64
N ASN A 105 -12.52 4.31 -3.80
CA ASN A 105 -13.42 3.75 -2.78
C ASN A 105 -13.68 4.73 -1.64
N GLY A 106 -12.64 5.40 -1.15
CA GLY A 106 -12.76 6.36 -0.06
C GLY A 106 -13.49 7.64 -0.48
N ASN A 107 -13.23 8.12 -1.70
CA ASN A 107 -13.88 9.28 -2.30
C ASN A 107 -13.96 10.51 -1.38
N THR A 108 -12.93 10.71 -0.55
CA THR A 108 -12.79 11.89 0.30
C THR A 108 -11.65 12.78 -0.19
N PRO A 109 -11.75 14.12 -0.04
CA PRO A 109 -10.74 15.05 -0.56
C PRO A 109 -9.39 14.97 0.17
N VAL A 110 -9.34 14.34 1.35
CA VAL A 110 -8.15 14.24 2.20
C VAL A 110 -7.79 12.78 2.41
N THR A 111 -6.54 12.45 2.16
CA THR A 111 -5.93 11.16 2.47
C THR A 111 -4.93 11.34 3.61
N TYR A 112 -4.79 10.35 4.46
CA TYR A 112 -3.85 10.35 5.57
C TYR A 112 -2.76 9.30 5.33
N ILE A 113 -1.50 9.72 5.43
CA ILE A 113 -0.35 8.81 5.53
C ILE A 113 -0.04 8.66 7.01
N GLU A 114 -0.17 7.44 7.52
CA GLU A 114 -0.27 7.19 8.95
C GLU A 114 0.81 6.22 9.41
N GLN A 115 1.52 6.55 10.49
CA GLN A 115 2.38 5.59 11.19
C GLN A 115 1.56 4.92 12.29
N ARG A 116 1.52 3.59 12.27
CA ARG A 116 1.09 2.74 13.40
C ARG A 116 2.34 2.09 14.00
N LYS A 117 2.19 1.17 14.96
CA LYS A 117 3.35 0.60 15.68
C LYS A 117 4.45 0.09 14.74
N GLU A 118 4.11 -0.83 13.85
CA GLU A 118 5.08 -1.53 12.99
C GLU A 118 4.85 -1.27 11.50
N VAL A 119 3.79 -0.55 11.16
CA VAL A 119 3.34 -0.41 9.77
C VAL A 119 2.99 1.04 9.46
N LEU A 120 3.16 1.42 8.20
CA LEU A 120 2.70 2.69 7.65
C LEU A 120 1.45 2.42 6.85
N THR A 121 0.31 3.04 7.16
CA THR A 121 -0.95 2.85 6.43
C THR A 121 -1.33 4.09 5.62
N ILE A 122 -2.15 3.91 4.58
CA ILE A 122 -2.77 5.01 3.83
C ILE A 122 -4.28 4.95 4.02
N THR A 123 -4.90 6.00 4.55
CA THR A 123 -6.34 6.02 4.87
C THR A 123 -7.06 7.10 4.06
N ASN A 124 -8.14 6.75 3.37
CA ASN A 124 -9.07 7.70 2.73
C ASN A 124 -10.51 7.31 3.07
N GLY A 125 -11.29 8.23 3.65
CA GLY A 125 -12.63 7.93 4.16
C GLY A 125 -12.61 6.84 5.23
N ASN A 126 -13.40 5.78 5.02
CA ASN A 126 -13.53 4.63 5.93
C ASN A 126 -12.61 3.45 5.57
N PHE A 127 -11.70 3.64 4.61
CA PHE A 127 -10.82 2.59 4.11
C PHE A 127 -9.36 2.89 4.44
N THR A 128 -8.63 1.83 4.80
CA THR A 128 -7.22 1.86 5.14
C THR A 128 -6.47 0.82 4.33
N LEU A 129 -5.44 1.24 3.61
CA LEU A 129 -4.52 0.40 2.85
C LEU A 129 -3.31 0.03 3.73
N GLU A 130 -3.02 -1.27 3.79
CA GLU A 130 -1.83 -1.85 4.42
C GLU A 130 -1.34 -3.07 3.61
N TYR A 131 -0.49 -3.92 4.19
CA TYR A 131 0.23 -5.03 3.58
C TYR A 131 1.24 -4.55 2.54
N ALA A 132 1.96 -3.47 2.88
CA ALA A 132 3.10 -3.02 2.12
C ALA A 132 4.22 -4.08 2.10
N LEU A 133 4.98 -4.07 1.01
CA LEU A 133 6.34 -4.63 1.03
C LEU A 133 7.34 -3.56 1.47
N ILE A 134 8.50 -3.97 1.94
CA ILE A 134 9.58 -3.05 2.31
C ILE A 134 10.68 -3.03 1.25
N CYS A 135 11.18 -1.84 0.91
CA CYS A 135 12.29 -1.63 -0.04
C CYS A 135 13.32 -0.64 0.54
N PRO A 136 14.60 -1.04 0.72
CA PRO A 136 15.18 -2.39 0.51
C PRO A 136 14.76 -3.42 1.59
N PRO A 137 14.97 -4.75 1.37
CA PRO A 137 15.65 -5.37 0.22
C PRO A 137 14.72 -5.72 -0.95
N PHE A 138 13.39 -5.70 -0.78
CA PHE A 138 12.45 -6.11 -1.80
C PHE A 138 12.00 -4.90 -2.63
N CYS A 139 12.89 -4.48 -3.52
CA CYS A 139 12.59 -3.45 -4.51
C CYS A 139 12.23 -4.13 -5.84
N ASN A 140 11.22 -3.59 -6.53
CA ASN A 140 10.83 -4.06 -7.87
C ASN A 140 11.79 -3.58 -8.95
#